data_AF-A0A293N7K2-F1
#
_entry.id   AF-A0A293N7K2-F1
#
_cell.length_a   1.000
_cell.length_b   1.000
_cell.length_c   1.000
_cell.angle_alpha   90.00
_cell.angle_beta   90.00
_cell.angle_gamma   90.00
#
_symmetry.space_group_name_H-M   'P 1'
#
loop_
_entity.id
_entity.type
_entity.pdbx_description
1 polymer ?
#
loop_
_entity_poly.entity_id
_entity_poly.type
_entity_poly.pdbx_seq_one_letter_code
_entity_poly.pdbx_strand_id
1 'polypeptide(L)'
;MLARLSHFVGLFPVTTFLAVIAAALGDTCQIEGGYHYDVLKSAIWMISPATDQCISEKPCHWYFQFCNNFSSNVCGVGKSCEEPSKVMFGDFTTLIAQGPQGFLANFTNHTGGNTTCASFNTNLLFQCDPKKSISIGDDTEVARLHPTDIKTDNGKCVRNITVPFSGACGTVPPPQGLSAGSVLLILFFVLLLIYLVIGIVYNHSNGARGWEMIPNYQFWTELPLLIVEGCVFFVKVITCQGNRGSTGTYDGI
;
A
#
# COMPACT_ATOMS: atom_id res chain seq x y z
N MET A 1 23.00 30.35 -40.79
CA MET A 1 22.24 30.61 -39.55
C MET A 1 20.87 29.96 -39.74
N LEU A 2 20.39 29.19 -38.74
CA LEU A 2 19.12 28.42 -38.72
C LEU A 2 19.14 27.01 -39.37
N ALA A 3 19.78 26.06 -38.67
CA ALA A 3 19.41 24.63 -38.71
C ALA A 3 20.04 23.88 -37.51
N ARG A 4 19.64 24.24 -36.28
CA ARG A 4 19.95 23.48 -35.04
C ARG A 4 18.83 23.63 -34.02
N LEU A 5 17.61 23.25 -34.39
CA LEU A 5 16.44 23.40 -33.50
C LEU A 5 15.38 22.30 -33.72
N SER A 6 15.77 21.06 -34.05
CA SER A 6 14.80 19.96 -34.27
C SER A 6 15.07 18.66 -33.54
N HIS A 7 16.00 18.60 -32.58
CA HIS A 7 16.28 17.36 -31.83
C HIS A 7 15.74 17.33 -30.39
N PHE A 8 14.87 18.27 -30.01
CA PHE A 8 14.40 18.45 -28.63
C PHE A 8 12.91 18.13 -28.39
N VAL A 9 12.33 17.16 -29.10
CA VAL A 9 10.89 16.82 -28.94
C VAL A 9 10.62 15.32 -28.72
N GLY A 10 11.66 14.47 -28.65
CA GLY A 10 11.46 13.00 -28.71
C GLY A 10 11.71 12.19 -27.43
N LEU A 11 12.24 12.77 -26.34
CA LEU A 11 12.88 11.96 -25.28
C LEU A 11 12.25 12.04 -23.88
N PHE A 12 11.07 12.65 -23.73
CA PHE A 12 10.43 12.83 -22.42
C PHE A 12 9.41 11.77 -21.95
N PRO A 13 8.79 10.89 -22.78
CA PRO A 13 7.81 9.94 -22.25
C PRO A 13 8.38 8.55 -21.88
N VAL A 14 9.58 8.20 -22.35
CA VAL A 14 10.14 6.84 -22.14
C VAL A 14 10.98 6.76 -20.86
N THR A 15 11.64 7.85 -20.48
CA THR A 15 12.49 7.91 -19.28
C THR A 15 11.67 7.91 -17.98
N THR A 16 10.43 8.42 -18.02
CA THR A 16 9.51 8.39 -16.87
C THR A 16 8.89 7.01 -16.65
N PHE A 17 8.67 6.22 -17.71
CA PHE A 17 8.14 4.85 -17.58
C PHE A 17 9.18 3.87 -17.03
N LEU A 18 10.47 4.06 -17.35
CA LEU A 18 11.57 3.27 -16.78
C LEU A 18 11.85 3.61 -15.31
N ALA A 19 11.58 4.83 -14.87
CA ALA A 19 11.71 5.20 -13.46
C ALA A 19 10.70 4.48 -12.54
N VAL A 20 9.53 4.07 -13.07
CA VAL A 20 8.54 3.29 -12.31
C VAL A 20 9.01 1.85 -12.06
N ILE A 21 9.84 1.29 -12.95
CA ILE A 21 10.39 -0.06 -12.78
C ILE A 21 11.60 -0.05 -11.81
N ALA A 22 12.32 1.06 -11.71
CA ALA A 22 13.46 1.21 -10.81
C ALA A 22 13.08 1.27 -9.30
N ALA A 23 11.80 1.37 -8.96
CA ALA A 23 11.32 1.28 -7.57
C ALA A 23 11.30 -0.15 -6.99
N ALA A 24 11.67 -1.17 -7.78
CA ALA A 24 11.58 -2.58 -7.38
C ALA A 24 12.79 -3.13 -6.59
N LEU A 25 13.76 -2.28 -6.22
CA LEU A 25 14.83 -2.61 -5.27
C LEU A 25 14.84 -1.60 -4.13
N GLY A 26 13.69 -1.37 -3.51
CA GLY A 26 13.66 -0.72 -2.20
C GLY A 26 14.38 -1.62 -1.19
N ASP A 27 15.34 -1.08 -0.45
CA ASP A 27 15.90 -1.76 0.72
C ASP A 27 14.75 -2.13 1.67
N THR A 28 14.51 -3.43 1.90
CA THR A 28 13.39 -3.94 2.75
C THR A 28 13.46 -3.49 4.21
N CYS A 29 14.56 -2.83 4.56
CA CYS A 29 14.89 -2.30 5.88
C CYS A 29 15.00 -0.78 5.94
N GLN A 30 14.59 -0.07 4.87
CA GLN A 30 14.50 1.38 4.82
C GLN A 30 13.03 1.79 4.75
N ILE A 31 12.53 2.38 5.82
CA ILE A 31 11.22 3.03 5.85
C ILE A 31 11.38 4.55 5.94
N GLU A 32 10.71 5.25 5.04
CA GLU A 32 10.56 6.69 5.10
C GLU A 32 9.49 7.05 6.13
N GLY A 33 9.67 8.19 6.82
CA GLY A 33 8.66 8.70 7.76
C GLY A 33 9.20 9.19 9.10
N GLY A 34 10.52 9.36 9.24
CA GLY A 34 11.15 9.95 10.43
C GLY A 34 11.20 9.02 11.64
N TYR A 35 11.05 7.72 11.44
CA TYR A 35 11.13 6.73 12.52
C TYR A 35 12.58 6.54 12.99
N HIS A 36 12.76 6.33 14.29
CA HIS A 36 14.05 6.04 14.92
C HIS A 36 14.11 4.57 15.34
N TYR A 37 14.37 3.68 14.38
CA TYR A 37 14.29 2.22 14.56
C TYR A 37 15.64 1.50 14.45
N ASP A 38 16.76 2.21 14.42
CA ASP A 38 18.09 1.59 14.28
C ASP A 38 18.43 0.65 15.45
N VAL A 39 17.90 0.93 16.64
CA VAL A 39 17.96 0.03 17.80
C VAL A 39 17.36 -1.35 17.50
N LEU A 40 16.37 -1.44 16.59
CA LEU A 40 15.78 -2.72 16.21
C LEU A 40 16.71 -3.60 15.38
N LYS A 41 17.72 -3.01 14.75
CA LYS A 41 18.71 -3.71 13.94
C LYS A 41 19.86 -4.30 14.78
N SER A 42 19.99 -3.95 16.06
CA SER A 42 21.14 -4.33 16.88
C SER A 42 20.94 -5.55 17.77
N ALA A 43 19.78 -6.22 17.73
CA ALA A 43 19.54 -7.45 18.50
C ALA A 43 18.60 -8.43 17.77
N ILE A 44 18.59 -9.67 18.25
CA ILE A 44 17.55 -10.66 17.97
C ILE A 44 16.44 -10.49 19.00
N TRP A 45 15.19 -10.47 18.54
CA TRP A 45 14.06 -10.14 19.40
C TRP A 45 13.35 -11.39 19.89
N MET A 46 13.19 -11.50 21.21
CA MET A 46 12.48 -12.61 21.85
C MET A 46 11.18 -12.14 22.50
N ILE A 47 10.10 -12.88 22.28
CA ILE A 47 8.79 -12.70 22.91
C ILE A 47 8.41 -13.98 23.63
N SER A 48 7.91 -13.87 24.84
CA SER A 48 7.36 -15.00 25.61
C SER A 48 5.84 -14.85 25.67
N PRO A 49 5.09 -15.47 24.73
CA PRO A 49 3.64 -15.36 24.72
C PRO A 49 2.99 -16.21 25.83
N ALA A 50 1.68 -16.06 26.00
CA ALA A 50 0.91 -16.94 26.87
C ALA A 50 0.84 -18.37 26.31
N THR A 51 0.64 -19.36 27.19
CA THR A 51 0.72 -20.80 26.83
C THR A 51 -0.35 -21.26 25.85
N ASP A 52 -1.45 -20.53 25.69
CA ASP A 52 -2.51 -20.77 24.71
C ASP A 52 -2.12 -20.33 23.29
N GLN A 53 -1.13 -19.44 23.16
CA GLN A 53 -0.68 -18.91 21.87
C GLN A 53 0.41 -19.77 21.21
N CYS A 54 1.08 -20.64 21.97
CA CYS A 54 2.13 -21.53 21.47
C CYS A 54 1.64 -22.47 20.37
N ILE A 55 2.49 -22.72 19.37
CA ILE A 55 2.18 -23.56 18.21
C ILE A 55 2.25 -25.03 18.58
N SER A 56 3.28 -25.45 19.32
CA SER A 56 3.52 -26.85 19.66
C SER A 56 3.72 -27.09 21.15
N GLU A 57 4.86 -26.68 21.70
CA GLU A 57 5.25 -26.98 23.09
C GLU A 57 4.95 -25.81 24.04
N LYS A 58 4.73 -26.10 25.33
CA LYS A 58 4.37 -25.10 26.35
C LYS A 58 5.26 -25.27 27.59
N PRO A 59 5.89 -24.21 28.12
CA PRO A 59 5.93 -22.83 27.61
C PRO A 59 6.80 -22.69 26.35
N CYS A 60 6.53 -21.67 25.55
CA CYS A 60 7.28 -21.39 24.32
C CYS A 60 7.87 -19.98 24.30
N HIS A 61 8.91 -19.80 23.50
CA HIS A 61 9.54 -18.52 23.20
C HIS A 61 9.58 -18.32 21.68
N TRP A 62 9.18 -17.14 21.24
CA TRP A 62 9.26 -16.75 19.83
C TRP A 62 10.46 -15.83 19.62
N TYR A 63 11.27 -16.18 18.64
CA TYR A 63 12.40 -15.35 18.22
C TYR A 63 12.11 -14.74 16.85
N PHE A 64 12.50 -13.49 16.68
CA PHE A 64 12.33 -12.71 15.47
C PHE A 64 13.65 -12.04 15.12
N GLN A 65 14.11 -12.23 13.88
CA GLN A 65 15.27 -11.54 13.35
C GLN A 65 14.88 -10.78 12.08
N PHE A 66 15.17 -9.50 12.04
CA PHE A 66 14.93 -8.65 10.88
C PHE A 66 15.97 -7.55 10.80
N CYS A 67 16.32 -7.15 9.57
CA CYS A 67 17.23 -6.03 9.29
C CYS A 67 18.62 -6.11 9.93
N ASN A 68 19.09 -7.32 10.21
CA ASN A 68 20.45 -7.61 10.67
C ASN A 68 20.90 -9.01 10.22
N ASN A 69 22.21 -9.25 10.29
CA ASN A 69 22.85 -10.48 9.78
C ASN A 69 23.59 -11.27 10.87
N PHE A 70 23.13 -11.21 12.13
CA PHE A 70 23.74 -11.99 13.21
C PHE A 70 23.61 -13.49 12.93
N SER A 71 24.72 -14.22 13.01
CA SER A 71 24.80 -15.65 12.72
C SER A 71 24.45 -16.55 13.90
N SER A 72 24.32 -16.02 15.13
CA SER A 72 24.01 -16.79 16.36
C SER A 72 22.51 -17.08 16.54
N ASN A 73 21.64 -16.77 15.56
CA ASN A 73 20.20 -16.96 15.72
C ASN A 73 19.80 -18.44 15.69
N VAL A 74 19.08 -18.87 16.73
CA VAL A 74 18.40 -20.18 16.84
C VAL A 74 17.54 -20.51 15.62
N CYS A 75 16.95 -19.50 14.98
CA CYS A 75 16.06 -19.65 13.81
C CYS A 75 16.75 -19.44 12.45
N GLY A 76 17.97 -18.92 12.42
CA GLY A 76 18.66 -18.47 11.20
C GLY A 76 18.32 -17.02 10.77
N VAL A 77 19.17 -16.48 9.88
CA VAL A 77 19.15 -15.05 9.49
C VAL A 77 17.83 -14.65 8.83
N GLY A 78 17.21 -13.60 9.36
CA GLY A 78 15.98 -13.01 8.80
C GLY A 78 14.73 -13.87 9.03
N LYS A 79 14.74 -14.77 10.00
CA LYS A 79 13.64 -15.70 10.24
C LYS A 79 13.01 -15.56 11.61
N SER A 80 11.85 -16.20 11.77
CA SER A 80 11.13 -16.32 13.03
C SER A 80 10.76 -17.77 13.33
N CYS A 81 10.97 -18.17 14.59
CA CYS A 81 10.71 -19.53 15.04
C CYS A 81 10.33 -19.61 16.51
N GLU A 82 9.78 -20.76 16.89
CA GLU A 82 9.38 -21.11 18.24
C GLU A 82 10.42 -22.05 18.88
N GLU A 83 10.81 -21.79 20.11
CA GLU A 83 11.61 -22.68 20.96
C GLU A 83 10.78 -23.12 22.17
N PRO A 84 10.88 -24.38 22.66
CA PRO A 84 11.82 -25.45 22.31
C PRO A 84 11.50 -26.24 21.03
N SER A 85 10.30 -26.10 20.47
CA SER A 85 9.80 -26.92 19.36
C SER A 85 10.57 -26.75 18.04
N LYS A 86 11.38 -25.70 17.91
CA LYS A 86 12.13 -25.26 16.71
C LYS A 86 11.24 -25.12 15.48
N VAL A 87 9.96 -24.83 15.67
CA VAL A 87 9.01 -24.65 14.57
C VAL A 87 9.21 -23.26 13.99
N MET A 88 9.69 -23.22 12.76
CA MET A 88 9.82 -22.00 11.95
C MET A 88 8.43 -21.54 11.50
N PHE A 89 8.06 -20.28 11.69
CA PHE A 89 6.71 -19.83 11.32
C PHE A 89 6.67 -18.57 10.46
N GLY A 90 7.81 -18.01 10.08
CA GLY A 90 7.86 -16.94 9.07
C GLY A 90 9.27 -16.43 8.76
N ASP A 91 9.44 -15.96 7.54
CA ASP A 91 10.62 -15.29 7.02
C ASP A 91 10.35 -13.78 6.87
N PHE A 92 11.29 -12.96 7.29
CA PHE A 92 11.18 -11.50 7.21
C PHE A 92 11.05 -11.07 5.76
N THR A 93 9.98 -10.32 5.48
CA THR A 93 9.67 -9.87 4.12
C THR A 93 10.02 -8.40 3.94
N THR A 94 9.45 -7.53 4.78
CA THR A 94 9.63 -6.07 4.65
C THR A 94 9.15 -5.32 5.89
N LEU A 95 9.63 -4.08 6.05
CA LEU A 95 9.08 -3.07 6.94
C LEU A 95 8.03 -2.23 6.21
N ILE A 96 6.87 -2.03 6.83
CA ILE A 96 5.77 -1.25 6.26
C ILE A 96 5.43 -0.09 7.21
N ALA A 97 5.62 1.15 6.74
CA ALA A 97 5.23 2.34 7.46
C ALA A 97 3.69 2.44 7.61
N GLN A 98 3.21 2.70 8.82
CA GLN A 98 1.79 2.94 9.14
C GLN A 98 1.52 4.41 9.48
N GLY A 99 2.47 5.29 9.17
CA GLY A 99 2.37 6.73 9.40
C GLY A 99 2.66 7.11 10.86
N PRO A 100 1.98 8.11 11.43
CA PRO A 100 2.29 8.56 12.79
C PRO A 100 1.97 7.51 13.87
N GLN A 101 1.22 6.47 13.52
CA GLN A 101 0.83 5.41 14.45
C GLN A 101 1.91 4.37 14.67
N GLY A 102 2.89 4.23 13.77
CA GLY A 102 3.87 3.17 13.86
C GLY A 102 4.37 2.64 12.52
N PHE A 103 5.04 1.51 12.58
CA PHE A 103 5.37 0.68 11.43
C PHE A 103 5.28 -0.79 11.84
N LEU A 104 5.18 -1.70 10.87
CA LEU A 104 5.17 -3.13 11.15
C LEU A 104 6.27 -3.87 10.40
N ALA A 105 6.82 -4.90 11.02
CA ALA A 105 7.68 -5.88 10.39
C ALA A 105 6.85 -7.11 10.03
N ASN A 106 6.86 -7.47 8.75
CA ASN A 106 6.05 -8.56 8.22
C ASN A 106 6.91 -9.83 8.06
N PHE A 107 6.41 -10.95 8.58
CA PHE A 107 7.01 -12.28 8.46
C PHE A 107 6.03 -13.24 7.76
N THR A 108 6.44 -13.79 6.62
CA THR A 108 5.61 -14.66 5.77
C THR A 108 6.38 -15.87 5.26
N ASN A 109 5.73 -16.71 4.45
CA ASN A 109 6.41 -17.66 3.57
C ASN A 109 7.14 -18.84 4.24
N HIS A 110 6.59 -19.38 5.34
CA HIS A 110 7.07 -20.64 5.91
C HIS A 110 5.96 -21.65 6.18
N THR A 111 6.22 -22.94 5.97
CA THR A 111 5.27 -24.06 6.12
C THR A 111 5.31 -24.74 7.50
N GLY A 112 5.70 -24.01 8.55
CA GLY A 112 5.82 -24.53 9.91
C GLY A 112 4.77 -23.92 10.82
N GLY A 113 3.57 -24.46 10.74
CA GLY A 113 2.46 -24.08 11.61
C GLY A 113 1.88 -25.28 12.36
N ASN A 114 0.65 -25.15 12.83
CA ASN A 114 -0.05 -26.23 13.55
C ASN A 114 -0.98 -27.00 12.59
N THR A 115 -1.76 -27.94 13.14
CA THR A 115 -2.73 -28.74 12.36
C THR A 115 -3.84 -27.90 11.72
N THR A 116 -4.08 -26.67 12.18
CA THR A 116 -5.12 -25.77 11.68
C THR A 116 -4.58 -24.84 10.59
N CYS A 117 -3.37 -24.32 10.78
CA CYS A 117 -2.69 -23.39 9.89
C CYS A 117 -1.34 -23.97 9.52
N ALA A 118 -1.16 -24.33 8.24
CA ALA A 118 0.14 -24.80 7.73
C ALA A 118 1.20 -23.69 7.74
N SER A 119 0.79 -22.43 7.63
CA SER A 119 1.65 -21.25 7.69
C SER A 119 0.93 -20.12 8.42
N PHE A 120 1.66 -19.31 9.18
CA PHE A 120 1.13 -18.09 9.79
C PHE A 120 1.75 -16.86 9.13
N ASN A 121 0.93 -15.85 8.85
CA ASN A 121 1.43 -14.52 8.57
C ASN A 121 1.55 -13.75 9.89
N THR A 122 2.78 -13.40 10.28
CA THR A 122 3.03 -12.71 11.56
C THR A 122 3.39 -11.25 11.31
N ASN A 123 2.53 -10.35 11.79
CA ASN A 123 2.75 -8.91 11.76
C ASN A 123 3.22 -8.45 13.14
N LEU A 124 4.49 -8.02 13.22
CA LEU A 124 5.05 -7.38 14.40
C LEU A 124 4.88 -5.87 14.28
N LEU A 125 3.81 -5.33 14.87
CA LEU A 125 3.47 -3.92 14.86
C LEU A 125 4.22 -3.19 15.98
N PHE A 126 5.10 -2.27 15.59
CA PHE A 126 5.68 -1.29 16.49
C PHE A 126 4.76 -0.07 16.55
N GLN A 127 4.03 0.07 17.63
CA GLN A 127 3.07 1.16 17.84
C GLN A 127 3.77 2.35 18.51
N CYS A 128 3.53 3.55 18.01
CA CYS A 128 4.05 4.77 18.60
C CYS A 128 3.55 4.92 20.05
N ASP A 129 4.50 4.90 20.98
CA ASP A 129 4.29 5.31 22.37
C ASP A 129 5.50 6.13 22.83
N PRO A 130 5.38 7.47 22.97
CA PRO A 130 6.51 8.32 23.29
C PRO A 130 7.10 8.05 24.69
N LYS A 131 6.41 7.30 25.56
CA LYS A 131 6.86 6.98 26.91
C LYS A 131 7.65 5.67 26.99
N LYS A 132 7.64 4.85 25.94
CA LYS A 132 8.22 3.50 25.94
C LYS A 132 9.41 3.41 24.99
N SER A 133 10.60 3.58 25.53
CA SER A 133 11.84 3.32 24.79
C SER A 133 12.28 1.87 24.93
N ILE A 134 12.79 1.29 23.84
CA ILE A 134 13.50 0.02 23.87
C ILE A 134 14.99 0.34 23.96
N SER A 135 15.67 -0.18 24.99
CA SER A 135 17.11 -0.03 25.19
C SER A 135 17.76 -1.40 25.25
N ILE A 136 18.86 -1.58 24.52
CA ILE A 136 19.64 -2.81 24.43
C ILE A 136 20.97 -2.52 25.13
N GLY A 137 21.45 -3.45 25.96
CA GLY A 137 22.78 -3.32 26.56
C GLY A 137 23.87 -3.64 25.54
N ASP A 138 25.07 -3.06 25.70
CA ASP A 138 26.15 -3.17 24.72
C ASP A 138 26.54 -4.63 24.36
N ASP A 139 26.28 -5.60 25.26
CA ASP A 139 26.64 -7.02 25.08
C ASP A 139 25.42 -7.96 24.90
N THR A 140 24.21 -7.44 24.66
CA THR A 140 23.02 -8.30 24.53
C THR A 140 22.72 -8.62 23.07
N GLU A 141 23.06 -9.84 22.62
CA GLU A 141 22.69 -10.35 21.29
C GLU A 141 21.19 -10.64 21.16
N VAL A 142 20.54 -11.03 22.27
CA VAL A 142 19.11 -11.34 22.34
C VAL A 142 18.43 -10.40 23.33
N ALA A 143 17.46 -9.63 22.84
CA ALA A 143 16.68 -8.67 23.62
C ALA A 143 15.21 -9.09 23.71
N ARG A 144 14.58 -8.84 24.87
CA ARG A 144 13.17 -9.17 25.10
C ARG A 144 12.25 -8.04 24.68
N LEU A 145 11.25 -8.34 23.86
CA LEU A 145 10.12 -7.44 23.61
C LEU A 145 8.98 -7.75 24.57
N HIS A 146 8.32 -6.68 25.02
CA HIS A 146 7.13 -6.77 25.87
C HIS A 146 5.92 -6.32 25.07
N PRO A 147 5.23 -7.24 24.36
CA PRO A 147 4.04 -6.88 23.61
C PRO A 147 2.89 -6.52 24.56
N THR A 148 2.09 -5.53 24.16
CA THR A 148 0.86 -5.16 24.87
C THR A 148 -0.33 -6.01 24.46
N ASP A 149 -0.32 -6.52 23.23
CA ASP A 149 -1.43 -7.30 22.67
C ASP A 149 -0.89 -8.33 21.67
N ILE A 150 -1.45 -9.54 21.72
CA ILE A 150 -1.18 -10.62 20.79
C ILE A 150 -2.53 -11.17 20.33
N LYS A 151 -2.86 -10.93 19.07
CA LYS A 151 -4.10 -11.39 18.43
C LYS A 151 -3.78 -12.43 17.37
N THR A 152 -4.13 -13.67 17.64
CA THR A 152 -4.02 -14.77 16.68
C THR A 152 -5.40 -15.11 16.12
N ASP A 153 -5.58 -14.97 14.81
CA ASP A 153 -6.76 -15.39 14.08
C ASP A 153 -6.43 -16.70 13.32
N ASN A 154 -6.90 -17.83 13.87
CA ASN A 154 -6.69 -19.15 13.27
C ASN A 154 -7.54 -19.37 12.00
N GLY A 155 -8.62 -18.62 11.80
CA GLY A 155 -9.45 -18.73 10.58
C GLY A 155 -8.77 -18.10 9.37
N LYS A 156 -7.96 -17.07 9.61
CA LYS A 156 -7.18 -16.37 8.56
C LYS A 156 -5.69 -16.70 8.59
N CYS A 157 -5.24 -17.48 9.59
CA CYS A 157 -3.83 -17.78 9.85
C CYS A 157 -2.95 -16.52 9.94
N VAL A 158 -3.46 -15.50 10.63
CA VAL A 158 -2.76 -14.22 10.85
C VAL A 158 -2.52 -14.00 12.33
N ARG A 159 -1.30 -13.59 12.68
CA ARG A 159 -0.92 -13.23 14.05
C ARG A 159 -0.43 -11.78 14.08
N ASN A 160 -1.12 -10.95 14.84
CA ASN A 160 -0.78 -9.55 15.02
C ASN A 160 -0.23 -9.35 16.44
N ILE A 161 1.02 -8.91 16.53
CA ILE A 161 1.72 -8.67 17.79
C ILE A 161 1.99 -7.17 17.89
N THR A 162 1.52 -6.52 18.96
CA THR A 162 1.67 -5.08 19.14
C THR A 162 2.70 -4.79 20.23
N VAL A 163 3.72 -4.01 19.89
CA VAL A 163 4.81 -3.62 20.77
C VAL A 163 4.89 -2.09 20.84
N PRO A 164 4.75 -1.46 22.02
CA PRO A 164 4.88 -0.03 22.15
C PRO A 164 6.35 0.39 22.03
N PHE A 165 6.63 1.40 21.20
CA PHE A 165 7.98 1.90 20.96
C PHE A 165 7.99 3.39 20.60
N SER A 166 8.82 4.16 21.29
CA SER A 166 8.96 5.61 21.09
C SER A 166 9.57 5.95 19.73
N GLY A 167 10.50 5.12 19.23
CA GLY A 167 11.08 5.28 17.91
C GLY A 167 10.14 4.93 16.75
N ALA A 168 8.97 4.37 17.03
CA ALA A 168 7.92 4.12 16.03
C ALA A 168 7.02 5.34 15.77
N CYS A 169 7.23 6.45 16.48
CA CYS A 169 6.48 7.68 16.24
C CYS A 169 6.95 8.36 14.95
N GLY A 170 6.24 8.09 13.86
CA GLY A 170 6.49 8.70 12.56
C GLY A 170 6.08 10.17 12.53
N THR A 171 6.81 10.98 11.78
CA THR A 171 6.51 12.40 11.54
C THR A 171 5.74 12.63 10.23
N VAL A 172 5.61 11.58 9.40
CA VAL A 172 4.98 11.66 8.08
C VAL A 172 3.73 10.76 8.07
N PRO A 173 2.61 11.20 7.46
CA PRO A 173 1.45 10.34 7.23
C PRO A 173 1.85 9.06 6.47
N PRO A 174 1.10 7.95 6.62
CA PRO A 174 1.38 6.76 5.85
C PRO A 174 1.24 7.07 4.35
N PRO A 175 1.98 6.37 3.47
CA PRO A 175 1.76 6.50 2.03
C PRO A 175 0.30 6.16 1.74
N GLN A 176 -0.50 7.18 1.45
CA GLN A 176 -1.88 7.00 1.05
C GLN A 176 -1.84 6.37 -0.34
N GLY A 177 -2.24 5.09 -0.43
CA GLY A 177 -2.44 4.44 -1.72
C GLY A 177 -3.42 5.25 -2.57
N LEU A 178 -3.21 5.27 -3.88
CA LEU A 178 -4.14 5.92 -4.81
C LEU A 178 -5.53 5.30 -4.59
N SER A 179 -6.53 6.15 -4.37
CA SER A 179 -7.93 5.70 -4.28
C SER A 179 -8.30 4.94 -5.56
N ALA A 180 -9.12 3.89 -5.42
CA ALA A 180 -9.62 3.12 -6.57
C ALA A 180 -10.25 4.04 -7.64
N GLY A 181 -10.91 5.12 -7.22
CA GLY A 181 -11.46 6.13 -8.13
C GLY A 181 -10.37 6.88 -8.90
N SER A 182 -9.26 7.25 -8.25
CA SER A 182 -8.13 7.90 -8.90
C SER A 182 -7.46 6.98 -9.91
N VAL A 183 -7.28 5.70 -9.58
CA VAL A 183 -6.72 4.70 -10.50
C VAL A 183 -7.60 4.56 -11.75
N LEU A 184 -8.93 4.46 -11.57
CA LEU A 184 -9.87 4.37 -12.69
C LEU A 184 -9.81 5.61 -13.60
N LEU A 185 -9.75 6.81 -13.02
CA LEU A 185 -9.61 8.05 -13.79
C LEU A 185 -8.31 8.09 -14.59
N ILE A 186 -7.19 7.70 -13.98
CA ILE A 186 -5.89 7.65 -14.66
C ILE A 186 -5.96 6.69 -15.86
N LEU A 187 -6.50 5.48 -15.67
CA LEU A 187 -6.67 4.50 -16.75
C LEU A 187 -7.57 5.03 -17.88
N PHE A 188 -8.67 5.68 -17.53
CA PHE A 188 -9.59 6.28 -18.50
C PHE A 188 -8.88 7.33 -19.37
N PHE A 189 -8.16 8.27 -18.76
CA PHE A 189 -7.46 9.33 -19.52
C PHE A 189 -6.32 8.77 -20.39
N VAL A 190 -5.59 7.77 -19.91
CA VAL A 190 -4.53 7.11 -20.71
C VAL A 190 -5.13 6.43 -21.95
N LEU A 191 -6.21 5.65 -21.78
CA LEU A 191 -6.89 5.00 -22.92
C LEU A 191 -7.48 6.03 -23.88
N LEU A 192 -8.04 7.11 -23.36
CA LEU A 192 -8.58 8.21 -24.16
C LEU A 192 -7.50 8.87 -25.03
N LEU A 193 -6.33 9.16 -24.46
CA LEU A 193 -5.22 9.75 -25.22
C LEU A 193 -4.73 8.80 -26.32
N ILE A 194 -4.58 7.51 -26.02
CA ILE A 194 -4.20 6.49 -27.01
C ILE A 194 -5.21 6.45 -28.15
N TYR A 195 -6.51 6.42 -27.82
CA TYR A 195 -7.59 6.44 -28.80
C TYR A 195 -7.53 7.67 -29.70
N LEU A 196 -7.37 8.87 -29.13
CA LEU A 196 -7.28 10.11 -29.90
C LEU A 196 -6.05 10.12 -30.80
N VAL A 197 -4.86 9.75 -30.30
CA VAL A 197 -3.63 9.76 -31.10
C VAL A 197 -3.71 8.76 -32.25
N ILE A 198 -4.10 7.51 -31.98
CA ILE A 198 -4.20 6.47 -33.02
C ILE A 198 -5.24 6.87 -34.06
N GLY A 199 -6.40 7.34 -33.62
CA GLY A 199 -7.47 7.70 -34.54
C GLY A 199 -7.17 8.97 -35.35
N ILE A 200 -6.47 9.96 -34.78
CA ILE A 200 -5.99 11.13 -35.54
C ILE A 200 -5.00 10.70 -36.62
N VAL A 201 -4.03 9.85 -36.29
CA VAL A 201 -3.05 9.34 -37.27
C VAL A 201 -3.77 8.56 -38.37
N TYR A 202 -4.72 7.69 -38.01
CA TYR A 202 -5.50 6.90 -38.96
C TYR A 202 -6.31 7.80 -39.91
N ASN A 203 -7.04 8.78 -39.38
CA ASN A 203 -7.85 9.71 -40.19
C ASN A 203 -6.98 10.63 -41.06
N HIS A 204 -5.83 11.07 -40.55
CA HIS A 204 -4.86 11.84 -41.31
C HIS A 204 -4.31 11.06 -42.51
N SER A 205 -3.96 9.79 -42.30
CA SER A 205 -3.49 8.90 -43.37
C SER A 205 -4.56 8.66 -44.44
N ASN A 206 -5.85 8.73 -44.08
CA ASN A 206 -6.98 8.65 -45.00
C ASN A 206 -7.33 10.01 -45.67
N GLY A 207 -6.53 11.05 -45.44
CA GLY A 207 -6.67 12.35 -46.11
C GLY A 207 -7.59 13.35 -45.39
N ALA A 208 -8.09 13.04 -44.19
CA ALA A 208 -8.85 14.01 -43.39
C ALA A 208 -7.95 15.16 -42.94
N ARG A 209 -8.48 16.39 -42.93
CA ARG A 209 -7.74 17.61 -42.56
C ARG A 209 -8.54 18.45 -41.58
N GLY A 210 -7.85 19.12 -40.67
CA GLY A 210 -8.48 20.00 -39.68
C GLY A 210 -9.30 19.22 -38.65
N TRP A 211 -10.54 19.67 -38.42
CA TRP A 211 -11.42 19.14 -37.36
C TRP A 211 -11.93 17.71 -37.61
N GLU A 212 -11.93 17.26 -38.87
CA GLU A 212 -12.31 15.90 -39.26
C GLU A 212 -11.28 14.84 -38.83
N MET A 213 -10.09 15.27 -38.40
CA MET A 213 -9.05 14.36 -37.92
C MET A 213 -9.43 13.73 -36.58
N ILE A 214 -10.27 14.39 -35.78
CA ILE A 214 -10.67 13.89 -34.46
C ILE A 214 -11.65 12.71 -34.63
N PRO A 215 -11.32 11.52 -34.10
CA PRO A 215 -12.21 10.37 -34.13
C PRO A 215 -13.53 10.68 -33.41
N ASN A 216 -14.65 10.35 -34.05
CA ASN A 216 -16.00 10.59 -33.50
C ASN A 216 -16.22 12.04 -33.03
N TYR A 217 -15.81 13.03 -33.84
CA TYR A 217 -15.92 14.45 -33.51
C TYR A 217 -17.30 14.88 -32.97
N GLN A 218 -18.38 14.40 -33.59
CA GLN A 218 -19.76 14.72 -33.16
C GLN A 218 -20.05 14.30 -31.71
N PHE A 219 -19.52 13.16 -31.27
CA PHE A 219 -19.67 12.73 -29.89
C PHE A 219 -18.94 13.69 -28.94
N TRP A 220 -17.73 14.14 -29.30
CA TRP A 220 -16.93 15.04 -28.47
C TRP A 220 -17.52 16.45 -28.36
N THR A 221 -18.23 16.93 -29.39
CA THR A 221 -18.91 18.22 -29.35
C THR A 221 -20.19 18.19 -28.52
N GLU A 222 -20.91 17.06 -28.51
CA GLU A 222 -22.16 16.88 -27.74
C GLU A 222 -21.92 16.51 -26.27
N LEU A 223 -20.78 15.88 -25.96
CA LEU A 223 -20.46 15.38 -24.62
C LEU A 223 -20.50 16.45 -23.50
N PRO A 224 -19.96 17.67 -23.67
CA PRO A 224 -20.05 18.72 -22.64
C PRO A 224 -21.50 19.11 -22.33
N LEU A 225 -22.36 19.16 -23.35
CA LEU A 225 -23.77 19.49 -23.19
C LEU A 225 -24.49 18.39 -22.40
N LEU A 226 -24.27 17.12 -22.80
CA LEU A 226 -24.84 15.95 -22.13
C LEU A 226 -24.44 15.87 -20.64
N ILE A 227 -23.20 16.24 -20.31
CA ILE A 227 -22.73 16.28 -18.91
C ILE A 227 -23.50 17.35 -18.12
N VAL A 228 -23.64 18.56 -18.67
CA VAL A 228 -24.38 19.64 -18.01
C VAL A 228 -25.84 19.25 -17.77
N GLU A 229 -26.49 18.66 -18.76
CA GLU A 229 -27.87 18.18 -18.63
C GLU A 229 -27.99 17.09 -17.56
N GLY A 230 -27.05 16.13 -17.53
CA GLY A 230 -26.98 15.10 -16.50
C GLY A 230 -26.79 15.67 -15.09
N CYS A 231 -25.92 16.67 -14.92
CA CYS A 231 -25.71 17.34 -13.63
C CYS A 231 -26.97 18.10 -13.18
N VAL A 232 -27.63 18.84 -14.08
CA VAL A 232 -28.88 19.55 -13.77
C VAL A 232 -29.99 18.59 -13.40
N PHE A 233 -30.12 17.47 -14.11
CA PHE A 233 -31.06 16.41 -13.77
C PHE A 233 -30.79 15.85 -12.38
N PHE A 234 -29.53 15.47 -12.10
CA PHE A 234 -29.12 14.94 -10.81
C PHE A 234 -29.45 15.93 -9.67
N VAL A 235 -29.06 17.19 -9.81
CA VAL A 235 -29.37 18.24 -8.82
C VAL A 235 -30.87 18.39 -8.60
N LYS A 236 -31.69 18.43 -9.65
CA LYS A 236 -33.16 18.53 -9.54
C LYS A 236 -33.78 17.35 -8.81
N VAL A 237 -33.25 16.14 -9.00
CA VAL A 237 -33.68 14.92 -8.31
C VAL A 237 -33.30 14.98 -6.82
N ILE A 238 -32.04 15.29 -6.49
CA ILE A 238 -31.56 15.31 -5.09
C ILE A 238 -32.20 16.46 -4.30
N THR A 239 -32.44 17.60 -4.94
CA THR A 239 -33.06 18.78 -4.29
C THR A 239 -34.58 18.71 -4.25
N CYS A 240 -35.19 17.58 -4.69
CA CYS A 240 -36.63 17.38 -4.78
C CYS A 240 -37.38 18.54 -5.47
N GLN A 241 -36.72 19.21 -6.43
CA GLN A 241 -37.34 20.24 -7.27
C GLN A 241 -38.12 19.64 -8.45
N GLY A 242 -38.15 18.30 -8.53
CA GLY A 242 -39.01 17.54 -9.44
C GLY A 242 -40.49 17.71 -9.09
N ASN A 243 -41.13 18.66 -9.78
CA ASN A 243 -42.57 18.88 -9.91
C ASN A 243 -43.26 19.73 -8.82
N ARG A 244 -43.11 21.05 -8.93
CA ARG A 244 -44.16 22.02 -8.56
C ARG A 244 -44.40 22.97 -9.73
N GLY A 245 -45.27 22.59 -10.68
CA GLY A 245 -45.75 23.54 -11.68
C GLY A 245 -46.25 22.95 -12.99
N SER A 246 -47.41 22.30 -12.96
CA SER A 246 -48.41 22.42 -14.05
C SER A 246 -49.77 21.95 -13.52
N THR A 247 -50.38 22.77 -12.67
CA THR A 247 -51.82 22.67 -12.42
C THR A 247 -52.49 23.40 -13.58
N GLY A 248 -52.70 22.69 -14.69
CA GLY A 248 -53.52 23.17 -15.80
C GLY A 248 -54.95 23.32 -15.33
N THR A 249 -55.37 24.58 -15.14
CA THR A 249 -56.75 24.99 -14.89
C THR A 249 -57.61 24.60 -16.08
N TYR A 250 -58.53 23.65 -15.90
CA TYR A 250 -59.73 23.55 -16.74
C TYR A 250 -60.82 24.34 -16.02
N ASP A 251 -60.88 25.65 -16.27
CA ASP A 251 -62.09 26.43 -15.97
C ASP A 251 -63.04 26.26 -17.15
N GLY A 252 -64.19 25.65 -16.86
CA GLY A 252 -65.32 25.66 -17.77
C GLY A 252 -66.04 27.01 -17.69
N ILE A 253 -66.23 27.65 -18.85
CA ILE A 253 -67.50 28.17 -19.38
C ILE A 253 -67.44 27.99 -20.90
#